data_AF-A0A9N9GQW9-F1
#
_entry.id   AF-A0A9N9GQW9-F1
#
_cell.length_a   1.000
_cell.length_b   1.000
_cell.length_c   1.000
_cell.angle_alpha   90.00
_cell.angle_beta   90.00
_cell.angle_gamma   90.00
#
_symmetry.space_group_name_H-M   'P 1'
#
loop_
_entity.id
_entity.type
_entity.pdbx_description
1 polymer ?
#
loop_
_entity_poly.entity_id
_entity_poly.type
_entity_poly.pdbx_seq_one_letter_code
_entity_poly.pdbx_strand_id
1 'polypeptide(L)'
;HSWFEQIKEAIEHEAKSFHSLKAEGNVMKAFDDLDDRVIEKLKDTTLYPELEWDATVRNNNDLSEEEIKFIHDRKLFIREAFAKYVGVDVSEIHVDDIPVIAFIGSGGGYRAMISFTAFLRAIQESGLYDCGVYLAGLSGSCWNMSQLYSTIGQSHENPIQALLEFYRTGLEHSFIDAYGVLKGFAETSDPQTAVELTFGSLIRKKATGMKLSILDVFSALLAAKLMIGEDPTKQFGDFKLSEQRKYIDGGKNLMPLYVSTFHVRPWKEDALKPEEAALFPNYEEMFEKHKMKKDHYRWYEFNPYEIGNEENPAWIPSWAFGRKFEFGKNIERFPEQKEIRGIEKLLPNGKFKDELINLYDEAMEKIGTQNQQ
;
A
#
# COMPACT_ATOMS: atom_id res chain seq x y z
N HIS A 1 1.54 -28.40 -9.02
CA HIS A 1 2.67 -27.57 -8.56
C HIS A 1 2.14 -26.27 -7.98
N SER A 2 2.85 -25.62 -7.06
CA SER A 2 2.34 -24.38 -6.47
C SER A 2 2.29 -23.27 -7.53
N TRP A 3 1.30 -22.39 -7.49
CA TRP A 3 1.21 -21.25 -8.42
C TRP A 3 2.48 -20.37 -8.41
N PHE A 4 3.22 -20.36 -7.30
CA PHE A 4 4.53 -19.70 -7.18
C PHE A 4 5.60 -20.42 -8.02
N GLU A 5 5.56 -21.75 -8.09
CA GLU A 5 6.41 -22.51 -9.02
C GLU A 5 6.04 -22.19 -10.47
N GLN A 6 4.77 -21.93 -10.78
CA GLN A 6 4.35 -21.55 -12.14
C GLN A 6 4.80 -20.14 -12.52
N ILE A 7 4.75 -19.17 -11.58
CA ILE A 7 5.34 -17.85 -11.80
C ILE A 7 6.86 -17.95 -11.91
N LYS A 8 7.49 -18.74 -11.04
CA LYS A 8 8.92 -19.03 -11.12
C LYS A 8 9.27 -19.65 -12.47
N GLU A 9 8.53 -20.65 -12.93
CA GLU A 9 8.69 -21.30 -14.24
C GLU A 9 8.44 -20.34 -15.40
N ALA A 10 7.45 -19.44 -15.31
CA ALA A 10 7.20 -18.43 -16.35
C ALA A 10 8.31 -17.38 -16.40
N ILE A 11 8.78 -16.92 -15.24
CA ILE A 11 9.94 -16.05 -15.10
C ILE A 11 11.20 -16.76 -15.62
N GLU A 12 11.41 -18.03 -15.29
CA GLU A 12 12.52 -18.86 -15.77
C GLU A 12 12.44 -19.14 -17.26
N HIS A 13 11.25 -19.33 -17.82
CA HIS A 13 11.03 -19.53 -19.25
C HIS A 13 11.36 -18.27 -20.04
N GLU A 14 10.87 -17.11 -19.61
CA GLU A 14 11.27 -15.81 -20.17
C GLU A 14 12.77 -15.56 -19.96
N ALA A 15 13.32 -15.93 -18.80
CA ALA A 15 14.76 -15.85 -18.52
C ALA A 15 15.61 -16.80 -19.37
N LYS A 16 15.04 -17.87 -19.95
CA LYS A 16 15.75 -18.71 -20.93
C LYS A 16 15.88 -18.04 -22.30
N SER A 17 14.96 -17.14 -22.66
CA SER A 17 15.08 -16.25 -23.82
C SER A 17 15.94 -15.01 -23.56
N PHE A 18 16.26 -14.71 -22.30
CA PHE A 18 17.28 -13.73 -21.93
C PHE A 18 18.67 -14.27 -22.29
N HIS A 19 19.23 -13.75 -23.37
CA HIS A 19 20.65 -13.92 -23.70
C HIS A 19 21.33 -12.56 -23.67
N SER A 20 21.79 -12.10 -22.50
CA SER A 20 23.23 -11.91 -22.21
C SER A 20 23.45 -10.92 -21.06
N LEU A 21 24.24 -11.36 -20.06
CA LEU A 21 25.17 -10.61 -19.17
C LEU A 21 25.01 -10.99 -17.69
N LYS A 22 26.13 -10.98 -16.97
CA LYS A 22 26.32 -11.34 -15.55
C LYS A 22 25.28 -10.75 -14.57
N ALA A 23 24.67 -9.62 -14.90
CA ALA A 23 23.62 -8.98 -14.08
C ALA A 23 22.31 -9.79 -14.05
N GLU A 24 21.97 -10.50 -15.15
CA GLU A 24 20.78 -11.35 -15.27
C GLU A 24 20.90 -12.59 -14.36
N GLY A 25 22.11 -13.15 -14.25
CA GLY A 25 22.40 -14.26 -13.33
C GLY A 25 22.25 -13.89 -11.85
N ASN A 26 22.50 -12.63 -11.48
CA ASN A 26 22.29 -12.15 -10.12
C ASN A 26 20.81 -12.04 -9.77
N VAL A 27 19.96 -11.62 -10.71
CA VAL A 27 18.50 -11.57 -10.54
C VAL A 27 17.94 -12.98 -10.35
N MET A 28 18.33 -13.93 -11.21
CA MET A 28 17.87 -15.33 -11.08
C MET A 28 18.32 -15.94 -9.76
N LYS A 29 19.59 -15.74 -9.38
CA LYS A 29 20.08 -16.18 -8.08
C LYS A 29 19.24 -15.60 -6.96
N ALA A 30 18.93 -14.30 -7.00
CA ALA A 30 18.13 -13.61 -5.99
C ALA A 30 16.71 -14.18 -5.80
N PHE A 31 16.11 -14.75 -6.86
CA PHE A 31 14.85 -15.48 -6.77
C PHE A 31 15.03 -16.87 -6.15
N ASP A 32 16.12 -17.57 -6.47
CA ASP A 32 16.39 -18.92 -5.95
C ASP A 32 16.56 -18.96 -4.42
N ASP A 33 17.21 -17.94 -3.84
CA ASP A 33 17.42 -17.83 -2.39
C ASP A 33 16.45 -16.85 -1.69
N LEU A 34 15.40 -16.38 -2.38
CA LEU A 34 14.44 -15.41 -1.85
C LEU A 34 13.74 -15.92 -0.58
N ASP A 35 13.28 -17.17 -0.59
CA ASP A 35 12.57 -17.77 0.53
C ASP A 35 13.44 -17.78 1.80
N ASP A 36 14.68 -18.27 1.68
CA ASP A 36 15.63 -18.38 2.78
C ASP A 36 15.95 -17.01 3.37
N ARG A 37 16.27 -16.01 2.52
CA ARG A 37 16.57 -14.64 2.98
C ARG A 37 15.42 -14.01 3.74
N VAL A 38 14.20 -14.15 3.23
CA VAL A 38 13.03 -13.53 3.84
C VAL A 38 12.70 -14.21 5.16
N ILE A 39 12.76 -15.54 5.21
CA ILE A 39 12.43 -16.33 6.41
C ILE A 39 13.43 -16.04 7.53
N GLU A 40 14.72 -15.96 7.23
CA GLU A 40 15.77 -15.66 8.22
C GLU A 40 15.51 -14.30 8.90
N LYS A 41 15.07 -13.30 8.13
CA LYS A 41 14.82 -11.94 8.60
C LYS A 41 13.51 -11.75 9.37
N LEU A 42 12.57 -12.70 9.34
CA LEU A 42 11.22 -12.53 9.93
C LEU A 42 11.22 -12.22 11.44
N LYS A 43 12.29 -12.59 12.14
CA LYS A 43 12.45 -12.38 13.58
C LYS A 43 13.55 -11.37 13.90
N ASP A 44 14.11 -10.72 12.90
CA ASP A 44 15.17 -9.73 13.06
C ASP A 44 14.59 -8.43 13.63
N THR A 45 14.83 -8.19 14.92
CA THR A 45 14.35 -7.00 15.63
C THR A 45 15.16 -5.75 15.30
N THR A 46 16.32 -5.88 14.66
CA THR A 46 17.06 -4.72 14.14
C THR A 46 16.42 -4.18 12.87
N LEU A 47 15.85 -5.09 12.05
CA LEU A 47 15.16 -4.77 10.81
C LEU A 47 13.67 -4.46 11.03
N TYR A 48 13.05 -5.14 11.99
CA TYR A 48 11.65 -5.01 12.36
C TYR A 48 11.52 -4.70 13.86
N PRO A 49 11.87 -3.47 14.29
CA PRO A 49 11.78 -3.09 15.70
C PRO A 49 10.35 -3.23 16.26
N GLU A 50 9.33 -3.15 15.40
CA GLU A 50 7.94 -3.33 15.77
C GLU A 50 7.63 -4.72 16.35
N LEU A 51 8.50 -5.72 16.14
CA LEU A 51 8.37 -7.04 16.77
C LEU A 51 8.41 -6.99 18.30
N GLU A 52 9.03 -5.96 18.87
CA GLU A 52 9.09 -5.77 20.32
C GLU A 52 7.90 -4.99 20.89
N TRP A 53 7.02 -4.46 20.03
CA TRP A 53 5.91 -3.59 20.43
C TRP A 53 4.60 -4.36 20.56
N ASP A 54 3.83 -4.01 21.58
CA ASP A 54 2.47 -4.47 21.79
C ASP A 54 1.47 -3.45 21.23
N ALA A 55 0.46 -3.94 20.52
CA ALA A 55 -0.57 -3.14 19.89
C ALA A 55 -1.91 -3.31 20.64
N THR A 56 -2.59 -2.20 20.87
CA THR A 56 -3.94 -2.17 21.43
C THR A 56 -4.90 -1.49 20.47
N VAL A 57 -6.11 -2.02 20.37
CA VAL A 57 -7.17 -1.40 19.57
C VAL A 57 -7.70 -0.17 20.31
N ARG A 58 -7.70 0.98 19.64
CA ARG A 58 -8.36 2.21 20.08
C ARG A 58 -9.83 2.15 19.65
N ASN A 59 -10.73 2.22 20.64
CA ASN A 59 -12.15 1.93 20.46
C ASN A 59 -13.03 3.20 20.42
N ASN A 60 -12.68 4.21 19.63
CA ASN A 60 -13.48 5.43 19.46
C ASN A 60 -13.24 6.06 18.07
N ASN A 61 -14.02 7.07 17.70
CA ASN A 61 -13.91 7.78 16.42
C ASN A 61 -13.27 9.17 16.56
N ASP A 62 -12.69 9.47 17.72
CA ASP A 62 -11.87 10.68 17.85
C ASP A 62 -10.57 10.50 17.07
N LEU A 63 -9.85 11.59 16.81
CA LEU A 63 -8.52 11.52 16.20
C LEU A 63 -7.52 10.93 17.20
N SER A 64 -6.50 10.22 16.72
CA SER A 64 -5.37 9.80 17.55
C SER A 64 -4.61 11.00 18.12
N GLU A 65 -3.89 10.78 19.23
CA GLU A 65 -3.04 11.82 19.83
C GLU A 65 -1.95 12.28 18.84
N GLU A 66 -1.43 11.34 18.05
CA GLU A 66 -0.46 11.60 16.99
C GLU A 66 -1.03 12.51 15.90
N GLU A 67 -2.26 12.27 15.45
CA GLU A 67 -2.90 13.11 14.44
C GLU A 67 -3.26 14.50 14.99
N ILE A 68 -3.77 14.59 16.23
CA ILE A 68 -4.03 15.89 16.90
C ILE A 68 -2.74 16.71 16.97
N LYS A 69 -1.64 16.08 17.39
CA LYS A 69 -0.32 16.70 17.43
C LYS A 69 0.16 17.11 16.04
N PHE A 70 0.00 16.25 15.04
CA PHE A 70 0.33 16.57 13.65
C PHE A 70 -0.41 17.82 13.16
N ILE A 71 -1.73 17.91 13.36
CA ILE A 71 -2.53 19.05 12.91
C ILE A 71 -2.02 20.34 13.57
N HIS A 72 -1.75 20.30 14.88
CA HIS A 72 -1.20 21.44 15.61
C HIS A 72 0.13 21.89 15.01
N ASP A 73 1.09 20.97 14.88
CA ASP A 73 2.43 21.27 14.37
C ASP A 73 2.38 21.74 12.89
N ARG A 74 1.50 21.14 12.09
CA ARG A 74 1.28 21.51 10.69
C ARG A 74 0.68 22.90 10.55
N LYS A 75 -0.28 23.29 11.39
CA LYS A 75 -0.83 24.66 11.37
C LYS A 75 0.23 25.72 11.67
N LEU A 76 1.18 25.43 12.57
CA LEU A 76 2.31 26.33 12.81
C LEU A 76 3.16 26.52 11.56
N PHE A 77 3.43 25.44 10.80
CA PHE A 77 4.15 25.49 9.53
C PHE A 77 3.36 26.25 8.44
N ILE A 78 2.04 26.02 8.34
CA ILE A 78 1.17 26.63 7.33
C ILE A 78 1.09 28.15 7.49
N ARG A 79 1.22 28.69 8.71
CA ARG A 79 0.93 30.10 9.02
C ARG A 79 1.55 31.09 8.03
N GLU A 80 2.83 30.94 7.72
CA GLU A 80 3.53 31.83 6.78
C GLU A 80 3.02 31.67 5.34
N ALA A 81 2.85 30.42 4.88
CA ALA A 81 2.33 30.13 3.55
C ALA A 81 0.89 30.65 3.38
N PHE A 82 0.06 30.50 4.40
CA PHE A 82 -1.33 30.94 4.39
C PHE A 82 -1.44 32.47 4.36
N ALA A 83 -0.68 33.19 5.20
CA ALA A 83 -0.63 34.65 5.17
C ALA A 83 -0.25 35.18 3.78
N LYS A 84 0.80 34.58 3.19
CA LYS A 84 1.23 34.88 1.82
C LYS A 84 0.14 34.58 0.78
N TYR A 85 -0.55 33.45 0.91
CA TYR A 85 -1.59 33.03 -0.03
C TYR A 85 -2.81 33.95 -0.02
N VAL A 86 -3.25 34.40 1.17
CA VAL A 86 -4.41 35.30 1.31
C VAL A 86 -4.05 36.79 1.20
N GLY A 87 -2.76 37.13 1.20
CA GLY A 87 -2.26 38.49 0.95
C GLY A 87 -2.27 39.41 2.18
N VAL A 88 -2.01 38.88 3.36
CA VAL A 88 -1.94 39.64 4.64
C VAL A 88 -0.60 39.42 5.35
N ASP A 89 -0.30 40.23 6.37
CA ASP A 89 0.90 40.03 7.18
C ASP A 89 0.77 38.79 8.09
N VAL A 90 1.88 38.09 8.35
CA VAL A 90 1.89 36.88 9.21
C VAL A 90 1.39 37.16 10.62
N SER A 91 1.58 38.39 11.14
CA SER A 91 1.07 38.82 12.44
C SER A 91 -0.45 38.91 12.51
N GLU A 92 -1.14 39.03 11.38
CA GLU A 92 -2.60 39.05 11.28
C GLU A 92 -3.22 37.64 11.34
N ILE A 93 -2.42 36.59 11.17
CA ILE A 93 -2.88 35.20 11.21
C ILE A 93 -2.71 34.61 12.60
N HIS A 94 -3.82 34.27 13.26
CA HIS A 94 -3.82 33.36 14.39
C HIS A 94 -3.84 31.90 13.91
N VAL A 95 -3.14 31.01 14.61
CA VAL A 95 -2.99 29.60 14.22
C VAL A 95 -4.35 28.88 14.16
N ASP A 96 -5.26 29.22 15.08
CA ASP A 96 -6.60 28.62 15.12
C ASP A 96 -7.47 29.01 13.92
N ASP A 97 -7.21 30.16 13.29
CA ASP A 97 -7.96 30.65 12.14
C ASP A 97 -7.55 29.96 10.83
N ILE A 98 -6.44 29.20 10.84
CA ILE A 98 -5.97 28.46 9.66
C ILE A 98 -6.95 27.31 9.37
N PRO A 99 -7.57 27.29 8.16
CA PRO A 99 -8.49 26.23 7.79
C PRO A 99 -7.77 24.90 7.58
N VAL A 100 -8.46 23.81 7.89
CA VAL A 100 -7.98 22.46 7.55
C VAL A 100 -8.33 22.18 6.09
N ILE A 101 -7.32 22.22 5.22
CA ILE A 101 -7.48 21.99 3.77
C ILE A 101 -7.01 20.57 3.44
N ALA A 102 -7.85 19.82 2.72
CA ALA A 102 -7.54 18.49 2.21
C ALA A 102 -7.55 18.48 0.68
N PHE A 103 -6.53 17.88 0.06
CA PHE A 103 -6.51 17.59 -1.36
C PHE A 103 -6.86 16.13 -1.59
N ILE A 104 -7.80 15.85 -2.50
CA ILE A 104 -8.38 14.51 -2.64
C ILE A 104 -8.18 13.99 -4.07
N GLY A 105 -7.57 12.82 -4.18
CA GLY A 105 -7.30 12.12 -5.43
C GLY A 105 -8.24 10.94 -5.66
N SER A 106 -8.92 10.91 -6.80
CA SER A 106 -9.79 9.81 -7.21
C SER A 106 -9.03 8.58 -7.70
N GLY A 107 -9.70 7.43 -7.77
CA GLY A 107 -9.15 6.26 -8.45
C GLY A 107 -9.18 6.31 -9.97
N GLY A 108 -8.40 5.43 -10.62
CA GLY A 108 -8.34 5.35 -12.08
C GLY A 108 -7.01 4.88 -12.66
N GLY A 109 -6.27 4.04 -11.93
CA GLY A 109 -4.96 3.53 -12.35
C GLY A 109 -3.95 4.62 -12.69
N TYR A 110 -3.10 4.40 -13.71
CA TYR A 110 -2.08 5.38 -14.13
C TYR A 110 -2.67 6.73 -14.53
N ARG A 111 -3.87 6.77 -15.12
CA ARG A 111 -4.52 8.04 -15.45
C ARG A 111 -4.67 8.90 -14.19
N ALA A 112 -5.22 8.33 -13.12
CA ALA A 112 -5.39 9.03 -11.86
C ALA A 112 -4.05 9.37 -11.20
N MET A 113 -3.08 8.45 -11.23
CA MET A 113 -1.74 8.68 -10.69
C MET A 113 -1.08 9.91 -11.34
N ILE A 114 -1.02 9.95 -12.68
CA ILE A 114 -0.39 11.02 -13.45
C ILE A 114 -1.17 12.33 -13.28
N SER A 115 -2.50 12.29 -13.45
CA SER A 115 -3.32 13.51 -13.36
C SER A 115 -3.28 14.10 -11.95
N PHE A 116 -3.34 13.27 -10.91
CA PHE A 116 -3.24 13.73 -9.52
C PHE A 116 -1.91 14.41 -9.25
N THR A 117 -0.80 13.85 -9.72
CA THR A 117 0.53 14.46 -9.60
C THR A 117 0.60 15.82 -10.30
N ALA A 118 0.02 15.93 -11.50
CA ALA A 118 -0.04 17.19 -12.24
C ALA A 118 -0.92 18.23 -11.51
N PHE A 119 -2.03 17.81 -10.90
CA PHE A 119 -2.83 18.71 -10.06
C PHE A 119 -2.07 19.17 -8.83
N LEU A 120 -1.34 18.29 -8.14
CA LEU A 120 -0.48 18.69 -7.01
C LEU A 120 0.58 19.69 -7.45
N ARG A 121 1.15 19.53 -8.65
CA ARG A 121 2.10 20.50 -9.21
C ARG A 121 1.46 21.87 -9.42
N ALA A 122 0.27 21.93 -10.01
CA ALA A 122 -0.45 23.18 -10.21
C ALA A 122 -0.86 23.84 -8.87
N ILE A 123 -1.26 23.04 -7.89
CA ILE A 123 -1.58 23.51 -6.53
C ILE A 123 -0.32 24.08 -5.86
N GLN A 124 0.84 23.44 -6.04
CA GLN A 124 2.13 23.94 -5.55
C GLN A 124 2.50 25.28 -6.21
N GLU A 125 2.34 25.41 -7.53
CA GLU A 125 2.60 26.66 -8.27
C GLU A 125 1.66 27.80 -7.86
N SER A 126 0.45 27.49 -7.42
CA SER A 126 -0.48 28.48 -6.87
C SER A 126 -0.15 28.94 -5.45
N GLY A 127 0.76 28.26 -4.74
CA GLY A 127 1.05 28.49 -3.32
C GLY A 127 0.06 27.85 -2.34
N LEU A 128 -1.02 27.21 -2.84
CA LEU A 128 -2.04 26.57 -2.01
C LEU A 128 -1.54 25.26 -1.37
N TYR A 129 -0.56 24.57 -1.98
CA TYR A 129 -0.08 23.27 -1.49
C TYR A 129 0.46 23.34 -0.06
N ASP A 130 1.23 24.39 0.22
CA ASP A 130 1.83 24.62 1.54
C ASP A 130 0.80 25.05 2.59
N CYS A 131 -0.43 25.34 2.18
CA CYS A 131 -1.58 25.58 3.06
C CYS A 131 -2.38 24.30 3.38
N GLY A 132 -2.05 23.17 2.74
CA GLY A 132 -2.72 21.89 2.94
C GLY A 132 -2.33 21.19 4.24
N VAL A 133 -3.30 20.49 4.84
CA VAL A 133 -3.12 19.60 5.99
C VAL A 133 -3.12 18.14 5.55
N TYR A 134 -4.09 17.73 4.73
CA TYR A 134 -4.25 16.33 4.31
C TYR A 134 -4.10 16.15 2.80
N LEU A 135 -3.57 14.99 2.44
CA LEU A 135 -3.57 14.47 1.09
C LEU A 135 -4.28 13.12 1.10
N ALA A 136 -5.52 13.07 0.64
CA ALA A 136 -6.31 11.84 0.61
C ALA A 136 -6.30 11.22 -0.79
N GLY A 137 -6.25 9.90 -0.86
CA GLY A 137 -6.21 9.20 -2.13
C GLY A 137 -6.84 7.82 -2.07
N LEU A 138 -7.34 7.41 -3.22
CA LEU A 138 -7.90 6.09 -3.44
C LEU A 138 -7.34 5.54 -4.77
N SER A 139 -6.77 4.34 -4.75
CA SER A 139 -6.15 3.64 -5.89
C SER A 139 -5.04 4.35 -6.65
N GLY A 140 -5.31 4.85 -7.87
CA GLY A 140 -4.26 5.43 -8.72
C GLY A 140 -3.58 6.61 -8.02
N SER A 141 -4.35 7.40 -7.27
CA SER A 141 -3.79 8.44 -6.39
C SER A 141 -2.99 7.86 -5.23
N CYS A 142 -3.35 6.69 -4.67
CA CYS A 142 -2.50 5.99 -3.70
C CYS A 142 -1.13 5.65 -4.31
N TRP A 143 -1.07 5.25 -5.59
CA TRP A 143 0.22 4.93 -6.23
C TRP A 143 1.14 6.15 -6.29
N ASN A 144 0.59 7.32 -6.57
CA ASN A 144 1.34 8.57 -6.49
C ASN A 144 1.77 8.83 -5.04
N MET A 145 0.85 8.77 -4.09
CA MET A 145 1.15 9.04 -2.68
C MET A 145 2.22 8.10 -2.13
N SER A 146 2.16 6.79 -2.41
CA SER A 146 3.19 5.84 -1.98
C SER A 146 4.58 6.22 -2.51
N GLN A 147 4.69 6.71 -3.74
CA GLN A 147 5.96 7.21 -4.28
C GLN A 147 6.35 8.57 -3.64
N LEU A 148 5.37 9.46 -3.46
CA LEU A 148 5.57 10.78 -2.86
C LEU A 148 6.07 10.71 -1.41
N TYR A 149 5.60 9.73 -0.63
CA TYR A 149 6.03 9.47 0.75
C TYR A 149 7.03 8.31 0.83
N SER A 150 7.96 8.26 -0.11
CA SER A 150 9.07 7.29 -0.13
C SER A 150 10.37 7.99 -0.50
N THR A 151 11.49 7.26 -0.44
CA THR A 151 12.77 7.79 -0.94
C THR A 151 12.70 8.14 -2.44
N ILE A 152 11.82 7.53 -3.23
CA ILE A 152 11.63 7.86 -4.66
C ILE A 152 11.26 9.34 -4.82
N GLY A 153 10.25 9.80 -4.09
CA GLY A 153 9.84 11.20 -4.10
C GLY A 153 10.80 12.08 -3.28
N GLN A 154 11.04 11.70 -2.03
CA GLN A 154 11.62 12.57 -1.00
C GLN A 154 13.14 12.73 -1.08
N SER A 155 13.81 12.03 -1.99
CA SER A 155 15.23 12.26 -2.31
C SER A 155 15.46 13.48 -3.20
N HIS A 156 14.39 14.11 -3.71
CA HIS A 156 14.44 15.26 -4.60
C HIS A 156 14.00 16.53 -3.87
N GLU A 157 14.59 17.68 -4.23
CA GLU A 157 14.17 19.00 -3.71
C GLU A 157 12.70 19.29 -4.00
N ASN A 158 12.21 18.84 -5.16
CA ASN A 158 10.81 18.93 -5.54
C ASN A 158 10.28 17.53 -5.91
N PRO A 159 9.75 16.78 -4.93
CA PRO A 159 9.25 15.42 -5.14
C PRO A 159 8.17 15.33 -6.22
N ILE A 160 7.24 16.28 -6.27
CA ILE A 160 6.12 16.26 -7.23
C ILE A 160 6.64 16.40 -8.67
N GLN A 161 7.57 17.33 -8.89
CA GLN A 161 8.17 17.53 -10.22
C GLN A 161 9.01 16.32 -10.65
N ALA A 162 9.78 15.74 -9.73
CA ALA A 162 10.55 14.53 -10.00
C ALA A 162 9.67 13.36 -10.42
N LEU A 163 8.53 13.16 -9.74
CA LEU A 163 7.55 12.13 -10.12
C LEU A 163 6.93 12.37 -11.49
N LEU A 164 6.63 13.62 -11.86
CA LEU A 164 6.14 13.92 -13.22
C LEU A 164 7.16 13.56 -14.30
N GLU A 165 8.44 13.83 -14.06
CA GLU A 165 9.51 13.46 -15.01
C GLU A 165 9.70 11.94 -15.08
N PHE A 166 9.63 11.26 -13.92
CA PHE A 166 9.61 9.81 -13.87
C PHE A 166 8.43 9.23 -14.65
N TYR A 167 7.21 9.75 -14.51
CA TYR A 167 6.06 9.22 -15.25
C TYR A 167 6.14 9.45 -16.76
N ARG A 168 6.84 10.51 -17.18
CA ARG A 168 7.02 10.84 -18.60
C ARG A 168 7.88 9.81 -19.34
N THR A 169 8.86 9.23 -18.66
CA THR A 169 9.90 8.37 -19.26
C THR A 169 9.85 6.94 -18.73
N GLY A 170 9.46 6.76 -17.48
CA GLY A 170 9.46 5.49 -16.76
C GLY A 170 8.25 4.58 -17.06
N LEU A 171 7.22 5.05 -17.78
CA LEU A 171 6.00 4.28 -18.04
C LEU A 171 5.90 3.69 -19.47
N GLU A 172 7.02 3.65 -20.20
CA GLU A 172 7.08 3.15 -21.58
C GLU A 172 6.70 1.66 -21.72
N HIS A 173 6.95 0.86 -20.68
CA HIS A 173 6.66 -0.57 -20.64
C HIS A 173 5.63 -0.90 -19.57
N SER A 174 4.81 -1.92 -19.86
CA SER A 174 3.77 -2.41 -18.95
C SER A 174 4.38 -3.03 -17.68
N PHE A 175 3.71 -2.89 -16.54
CA PHE A 175 4.17 -3.51 -15.28
C PHE A 175 4.03 -5.04 -15.27
N ILE A 176 3.29 -5.61 -16.23
CA ILE A 176 3.18 -7.07 -16.42
C ILE A 176 4.19 -7.63 -17.43
N ASP A 177 5.04 -6.77 -18.01
CA ASP A 177 6.14 -7.20 -18.87
C ASP A 177 7.24 -7.84 -18.00
N ALA A 178 7.22 -9.18 -17.93
CA ALA A 178 8.18 -9.93 -17.13
C ALA A 178 9.63 -9.64 -17.55
N TYR A 179 9.88 -9.45 -18.85
CA TYR A 179 11.20 -9.07 -19.35
C TYR A 179 11.60 -7.68 -18.85
N GLY A 180 10.70 -6.70 -18.98
CA GLY A 180 10.91 -5.34 -18.47
C GLY A 180 11.19 -5.30 -16.96
N VAL A 181 10.48 -6.12 -16.17
CA VAL A 181 10.68 -6.22 -14.71
C VAL A 181 12.04 -6.82 -14.37
N LEU A 182 12.42 -7.94 -14.99
CA LEU A 182 13.71 -8.59 -14.74
C LEU A 182 14.88 -7.70 -15.15
N LYS A 183 14.77 -7.05 -16.30
CA LYS A 183 15.76 -6.07 -16.77
C LYS A 183 15.89 -4.91 -15.79
N GLY A 184 14.77 -4.37 -15.31
CA GLY A 184 14.75 -3.30 -14.31
C GLY A 184 15.52 -3.67 -13.03
N PHE A 185 15.36 -4.90 -12.52
CA PHE A 185 16.15 -5.36 -11.38
C PHE A 185 17.63 -5.49 -11.69
N ALA A 186 17.97 -6.02 -12.86
CA ALA A 186 19.36 -6.19 -13.28
C ALA A 186 20.12 -4.85 -13.42
N GLU A 187 19.40 -3.76 -13.67
CA GLU A 187 19.93 -2.40 -13.78
C GLU A 187 20.11 -1.69 -12.42
N THR A 188 19.57 -2.24 -11.33
CA THR A 188 19.77 -1.70 -9.97
C THR A 188 21.18 -1.96 -9.43
N SER A 189 21.62 -1.14 -8.47
CA SER A 189 22.89 -1.33 -7.78
C SER A 189 22.96 -2.62 -6.96
N ASP A 190 21.81 -3.14 -6.53
CA ASP A 190 21.66 -4.38 -5.77
C ASP A 190 20.38 -5.15 -6.19
N PRO A 191 20.48 -5.99 -7.23
CA PRO A 191 19.36 -6.78 -7.72
C PRO A 191 18.76 -7.72 -6.67
N GLN A 192 19.55 -8.16 -5.69
CA GLN A 192 19.09 -9.08 -4.66
C GLN A 192 18.13 -8.39 -3.70
N THR A 193 18.48 -7.16 -3.28
CA THR A 193 17.59 -6.31 -2.49
C THR A 193 16.36 -5.88 -3.29
N ALA A 194 16.50 -5.54 -4.58
CA ALA A 194 15.35 -5.19 -5.43
C ALA A 194 14.29 -6.31 -5.51
N VAL A 195 14.73 -7.55 -5.75
CA VAL A 195 13.85 -8.74 -5.77
C VAL A 195 13.22 -8.99 -4.40
N GLU A 196 14.00 -8.88 -3.32
CA GLU A 196 13.49 -9.08 -1.95
C GLU A 196 12.46 -8.03 -1.55
N LEU A 197 12.70 -6.76 -1.87
CA LEU A 197 11.74 -5.69 -1.61
C LEU A 197 10.44 -5.89 -2.38
N THR A 198 10.53 -6.36 -3.62
CA THR A 198 9.36 -6.55 -4.48
C THR A 198 8.55 -7.78 -4.07
N PHE A 199 9.18 -8.95 -4.00
CA PHE A 199 8.49 -10.24 -3.87
C PHE A 199 8.55 -10.84 -2.46
N GLY A 200 9.41 -10.33 -1.58
CA GLY A 200 9.54 -10.88 -0.23
C GLY A 200 8.28 -10.75 0.62
N SER A 201 7.37 -9.83 0.31
CA SER A 201 6.05 -9.75 0.97
C SER A 201 5.21 -11.00 0.74
N LEU A 202 5.31 -11.64 -0.43
CA LEU A 202 4.59 -12.87 -0.75
C LEU A 202 5.03 -14.01 0.16
N ILE A 203 6.36 -14.10 0.38
CA ILE A 203 6.96 -15.10 1.26
C ILE A 203 6.59 -14.83 2.72
N ARG A 204 6.74 -13.59 3.21
CA ARG A 204 6.32 -13.21 4.56
C ARG A 204 4.85 -13.55 4.81
N LYS A 205 3.98 -13.19 3.87
CA LYS A 205 2.54 -13.44 3.96
C LYS A 205 2.23 -14.95 4.04
N LYS A 206 2.87 -15.77 3.20
CA LYS A 206 2.77 -17.24 3.27
C LYS A 206 3.26 -17.78 4.61
N ALA A 207 4.39 -17.27 5.13
CA ALA A 207 4.98 -17.70 6.40
C ALA A 207 4.09 -17.42 7.62
N THR A 208 3.25 -16.39 7.57
CA THR A 208 2.24 -16.12 8.63
C THR A 208 0.96 -16.96 8.51
N GLY A 209 0.87 -17.86 7.52
CA GLY A 209 -0.30 -18.71 7.28
C GLY A 209 -1.45 -18.01 6.55
N MET A 210 -1.25 -16.79 6.04
CA MET A 210 -2.25 -16.12 5.23
C MET A 210 -2.27 -16.64 3.79
N LYS A 211 -3.47 -16.71 3.20
CA LYS A 211 -3.65 -17.08 1.79
C LYS A 211 -3.19 -15.96 0.87
N LEU A 212 -2.43 -16.34 -0.16
CA LEU A 212 -2.08 -15.47 -1.28
C LEU A 212 -3.27 -15.36 -2.25
N SER A 213 -3.32 -14.23 -2.92
CA SER A 213 -4.36 -13.84 -3.88
C SER A 213 -3.71 -13.22 -5.11
N ILE A 214 -4.44 -13.17 -6.23
CA ILE A 214 -3.98 -12.53 -7.45
C ILE A 214 -3.55 -11.06 -7.22
N LEU A 215 -4.17 -10.40 -6.24
CA LEU A 215 -3.87 -9.03 -5.88
C LEU A 215 -2.46 -8.87 -5.32
N ASP A 216 -1.94 -9.86 -4.59
CA ASP A 216 -0.59 -9.81 -4.03
C ASP A 216 0.48 -9.84 -5.14
N VAL A 217 0.20 -10.55 -6.23
CA VAL A 217 1.07 -10.62 -7.41
C VAL A 217 0.99 -9.32 -8.18
N PHE A 218 -0.23 -8.85 -8.46
CA PHE A 218 -0.47 -7.58 -9.14
C PHE A 218 0.28 -6.44 -8.46
N SER A 219 0.20 -6.36 -7.13
CA SER A 219 0.87 -5.33 -6.35
C SER A 219 2.39 -5.48 -6.31
N ALA A 220 2.92 -6.71 -6.31
CA ALA A 220 4.36 -6.93 -6.36
C ALA A 220 4.90 -6.45 -7.71
N LEU A 221 4.24 -6.79 -8.82
CA LEU A 221 4.61 -6.32 -10.16
C LEU A 221 4.48 -4.80 -10.30
N LEU A 222 3.41 -4.22 -9.74
CA LEU A 222 3.24 -2.77 -9.73
C LEU A 222 4.35 -2.08 -8.92
N ALA A 223 4.71 -2.62 -7.77
CA ALA A 223 5.79 -2.12 -6.94
C ALA A 223 7.15 -2.26 -7.63
N ALA A 224 7.40 -3.36 -8.34
CA ALA A 224 8.61 -3.52 -9.15
C ALA A 224 8.79 -2.36 -10.13
N LYS A 225 7.68 -1.88 -10.70
CA LYS A 225 7.68 -0.81 -11.68
C LYS A 225 7.77 0.59 -11.08
N LEU A 226 7.10 0.83 -9.95
CA LEU A 226 6.90 2.18 -9.41
C LEU A 226 7.75 2.52 -8.18
N MET A 227 8.17 1.50 -7.41
CA MET A 227 8.75 1.71 -6.08
C MET A 227 10.22 1.30 -5.98
N ILE A 228 10.77 0.63 -7.00
CA ILE A 228 12.18 0.24 -7.02
C ILE A 228 13.00 1.31 -7.77
N GLY A 229 13.93 1.92 -7.05
CA GLY A 229 14.87 2.92 -7.57
C GLY A 229 16.22 2.30 -7.93
N GLU A 230 17.15 3.15 -8.39
CA GLU A 230 18.50 2.72 -8.77
C GLU A 230 19.28 2.07 -7.61
N ASP A 231 19.09 2.58 -6.39
CA ASP A 231 19.70 2.06 -5.16
C ASP A 231 18.63 1.51 -4.19
N PRO A 232 18.24 0.24 -4.32
CA PRO A 232 17.18 -0.35 -3.51
C PRO A 232 17.55 -0.54 -2.04
N THR A 233 18.84 -0.47 -1.69
CA THR A 233 19.31 -0.68 -0.31
C THR A 233 18.77 0.35 0.69
N LYS A 234 18.39 1.53 0.20
CA LYS A 234 17.81 2.62 1.00
C LYS A 234 16.29 2.56 1.13
N GLN A 235 15.64 1.65 0.41
CA GLN A 235 14.20 1.65 0.22
C GLN A 235 13.45 0.69 1.14
N PHE A 236 14.13 0.06 2.10
CA PHE A 236 13.49 -0.92 2.99
C PHE A 236 12.25 -0.36 3.70
N GLY A 237 12.37 0.85 4.26
CA GLY A 237 11.26 1.53 4.95
C GLY A 237 10.17 2.06 4.01
N ASP A 238 10.43 2.20 2.71
CA ASP A 238 9.46 2.78 1.76
C ASP A 238 8.23 1.90 1.51
N PHE A 239 8.31 0.65 1.94
CA PHE A 239 7.23 -0.32 1.83
C PHE A 239 6.43 -0.49 3.13
N LYS A 240 6.71 0.32 4.14
CA LYS A 240 6.02 0.36 5.43
C LYS A 240 5.23 1.66 5.53
N LEU A 241 3.93 1.58 5.82
CA LEU A 241 3.09 2.75 5.99
C LEU A 241 3.54 3.54 7.22
N SER A 242 3.92 2.85 8.31
CA SER A 242 4.37 3.53 9.53
C SER A 242 5.65 4.35 9.31
N GLU A 243 6.50 3.96 8.36
CA GLU A 243 7.75 4.66 8.05
C GLU A 243 7.51 5.99 7.32
N GLN A 244 6.33 6.22 6.75
CA GLN A 244 5.99 7.52 6.15
C GLN A 244 5.94 8.65 7.19
N ARG A 245 5.83 8.31 8.49
CA ARG A 245 5.93 9.26 9.60
C ARG A 245 7.18 10.12 9.53
N LYS A 246 8.31 9.60 9.01
CA LYS A 246 9.56 10.37 8.84
C LYS A 246 9.39 11.61 7.97
N TYR A 247 8.37 11.64 7.10
CA TYR A 247 8.07 12.75 6.21
C TYR A 247 7.01 13.72 6.75
N ILE A 248 6.19 13.30 7.71
CA ILE A 248 5.05 14.10 8.19
C ILE A 248 5.19 14.58 9.64
N ASP A 249 5.94 13.86 10.48
CA ASP A 249 6.10 14.21 11.89
C ASP A 249 6.72 15.62 12.04
N GLY A 250 6.12 16.43 12.90
CA GLY A 250 6.43 17.86 13.05
C GLY A 250 5.81 18.75 11.97
N GLY A 251 4.82 18.26 11.22
CA GLY A 251 4.03 19.08 10.28
C GLY A 251 4.76 19.44 8.98
N LYS A 252 5.83 18.72 8.63
CA LYS A 252 6.72 19.07 7.51
C LYS A 252 6.07 18.89 6.13
N ASN A 253 5.23 17.88 5.98
CA ASN A 253 4.45 17.60 4.78
C ASN A 253 2.97 17.43 5.14
N LEU A 254 2.11 17.36 4.12
CA LEU A 254 0.71 16.97 4.27
C LEU A 254 0.64 15.54 4.83
N MET A 255 -0.38 15.22 5.60
CA MET A 255 -0.60 13.87 6.09
C MET A 255 -1.33 13.02 5.02
N PRO A 256 -0.76 11.88 4.60
CA PRO A 256 -1.40 11.01 3.63
C PRO A 256 -2.54 10.21 4.28
N LEU A 257 -3.70 10.21 3.63
CA LEU A 257 -4.86 9.39 3.95
C LEU A 257 -5.13 8.45 2.78
N TYR A 258 -4.77 7.19 2.92
CA TYR A 258 -5.10 6.14 1.97
C TYR A 258 -6.43 5.52 2.35
N VAL A 259 -7.25 5.24 1.34
CA VAL A 259 -8.60 4.75 1.59
C VAL A 259 -8.84 3.44 0.83
N SER A 260 -9.51 2.49 1.48
CA SER A 260 -9.96 1.25 0.87
C SER A 260 -11.41 0.95 1.24
N THR A 261 -12.03 0.01 0.54
CA THR A 261 -13.41 -0.41 0.85
C THR A 261 -13.53 -1.91 1.04
N PHE A 262 -14.44 -2.34 1.91
CA PHE A 262 -14.89 -3.72 2.05
C PHE A 262 -16.35 -3.84 1.62
N HIS A 263 -16.68 -4.81 0.76
CA HIS A 263 -18.05 -4.99 0.28
C HIS A 263 -18.75 -5.87 1.29
N VAL A 264 -19.51 -5.23 2.17
CA VAL A 264 -20.30 -5.93 3.18
C VAL A 264 -21.51 -6.50 2.46
N ARG A 265 -21.62 -7.84 2.49
CA ARG A 265 -22.72 -8.60 1.88
C ARG A 265 -23.47 -9.33 3.00
N PRO A 266 -24.44 -8.66 3.66
CA PRO A 266 -25.08 -9.22 4.85
C PRO A 266 -25.74 -10.58 4.64
N TRP A 267 -26.22 -10.86 3.42
CA TRP A 267 -26.86 -12.12 3.05
C TRP A 267 -25.89 -13.27 2.78
N LYS A 268 -24.59 -12.98 2.59
CA LYS A 268 -23.60 -14.02 2.39
C LYS A 268 -23.30 -14.65 3.74
N GLU A 269 -23.28 -15.98 3.81
CA GLU A 269 -22.96 -16.73 5.04
C GLU A 269 -21.47 -16.58 5.39
N ASP A 270 -21.10 -15.39 5.84
CA ASP A 270 -19.80 -15.06 6.42
C ASP A 270 -19.97 -14.97 7.96
N ALA A 271 -20.71 -15.93 8.54
CA ALA A 271 -21.04 -15.94 9.97
C ALA A 271 -19.79 -16.10 10.85
N LEU A 272 -19.80 -15.49 12.03
CA LEU A 272 -18.82 -15.78 13.08
C LEU A 272 -18.72 -17.29 13.30
N LYS A 273 -17.52 -17.77 13.67
CA LYS A 273 -17.40 -19.18 14.10
C LYS A 273 -18.33 -19.41 15.29
N PRO A 274 -18.86 -20.64 15.48
CA PRO A 274 -19.77 -20.93 16.59
C PRO A 274 -19.26 -20.49 17.97
N GLU A 275 -17.94 -20.62 18.18
CA GLU A 275 -17.24 -20.19 19.39
C GLU A 275 -17.30 -18.67 19.61
N GLU A 276 -17.16 -17.88 18.54
CA GLU A 276 -17.20 -16.42 18.57
C GLU A 276 -18.66 -15.92 18.65
N ALA A 277 -19.57 -16.57 17.92
CA ALA A 277 -21.00 -16.30 17.98
C ALA A 277 -21.57 -16.51 19.39
N ALA A 278 -21.09 -17.52 20.11
CA ALA A 278 -21.49 -17.81 21.48
C ALA A 278 -21.12 -16.69 22.48
N LEU A 279 -20.21 -15.78 22.12
CA LEU A 279 -19.85 -14.63 22.96
C LEU A 279 -20.92 -13.53 22.94
N PHE A 280 -21.86 -13.55 21.99
CA PHE A 280 -22.88 -12.52 21.81
C PHE A 280 -24.27 -13.04 22.20
N PRO A 281 -24.88 -12.54 23.29
CA PRO A 281 -26.26 -12.84 23.61
C PRO A 281 -27.17 -12.44 22.43
N ASN A 282 -28.02 -13.35 21.98
CA ASN A 282 -28.95 -13.17 20.85
C ASN A 282 -28.29 -13.05 19.46
N TYR A 283 -27.10 -13.64 19.26
CA TYR A 283 -26.42 -13.63 17.96
C TYR A 283 -27.33 -14.11 16.81
N GLU A 284 -28.06 -15.21 16.98
CA GLU A 284 -28.94 -15.76 15.92
C GLU A 284 -30.00 -14.75 15.47
N GLU A 285 -30.70 -14.10 16.39
CA GLU A 285 -31.71 -13.09 16.07
C GLU A 285 -31.08 -11.86 15.39
N MET A 286 -29.93 -11.41 15.90
CA MET A 286 -29.18 -10.29 15.30
C MET A 286 -28.72 -10.62 13.88
N PHE A 287 -28.23 -11.84 13.66
CA PHE A 287 -27.73 -12.31 12.38
C PHE A 287 -28.87 -12.44 11.36
N GLU A 288 -30.03 -12.96 11.75
CA GLU A 288 -31.20 -13.04 10.87
C GLU A 288 -31.69 -11.65 10.44
N LYS A 289 -31.73 -10.68 11.37
CA LYS A 289 -32.02 -9.27 11.01
C LYS A 289 -30.93 -8.67 10.12
N HIS A 290 -29.65 -9.03 10.35
CA HIS A 290 -28.52 -8.54 9.57
C HIS A 290 -28.60 -9.00 8.12
N LYS A 291 -28.89 -10.28 7.86
CA LYS A 291 -29.01 -10.86 6.50
C LYS A 291 -29.99 -10.12 5.60
N MET A 292 -31.02 -9.51 6.18
CA MET A 292 -32.05 -8.78 5.46
C MET A 292 -31.61 -7.37 5.03
N LYS A 293 -30.44 -6.89 5.48
CA LYS A 293 -29.91 -5.57 5.10
C LYS A 293 -29.36 -5.59 3.68
N LYS A 294 -29.43 -4.43 3.01
CA LYS A 294 -28.76 -4.19 1.73
C LYS A 294 -27.24 -4.24 1.89
N ASP A 295 -26.56 -4.57 0.81
CA ASP A 295 -25.12 -4.41 0.75
C ASP A 295 -24.72 -2.95 0.83
N HIS A 296 -23.52 -2.76 1.33
CA HIS A 296 -22.87 -1.46 1.39
C HIS A 296 -21.36 -1.66 1.32
N TYR A 297 -20.66 -0.55 1.12
CA TYR A 297 -19.22 -0.50 1.20
C TYR A 297 -18.83 0.11 2.53
N ARG A 298 -18.11 -0.68 3.33
CA ARG A 298 -17.43 -0.20 4.52
C ARG A 298 -16.13 0.43 4.11
N TRP A 299 -15.85 1.62 4.61
CA TRP A 299 -14.63 2.35 4.32
C TRP A 299 -13.59 2.06 5.39
N TYR A 300 -12.36 1.82 4.95
CA TYR A 300 -11.19 1.72 5.82
C TYR A 300 -10.23 2.85 5.49
N GLU A 301 -9.78 3.54 6.52
CA GLU A 301 -8.75 4.55 6.43
C GLU A 301 -7.42 3.95 6.86
N PHE A 302 -6.37 4.34 6.12
CA PHE A 302 -5.00 3.97 6.35
C PHE A 302 -4.18 5.26 6.37
N ASN A 303 -3.51 5.53 7.47
CA ASN A 303 -2.59 6.64 7.59
C ASN A 303 -1.32 6.19 8.34
N PRO A 304 -0.23 6.99 8.33
CA PRO A 304 1.02 6.57 8.93
C PRO A 304 0.96 6.31 10.44
N TYR A 305 -0.06 6.80 11.14
CA TYR A 305 -0.25 6.59 12.57
C TYR A 305 -1.10 5.35 12.85
N GLU A 306 -2.26 5.24 12.21
CA GLU A 306 -3.24 4.20 12.48
C GLU A 306 -4.04 3.78 11.24
N ILE A 307 -4.70 2.63 11.36
CA ILE A 307 -5.58 2.05 10.35
C ILE A 307 -6.86 1.64 11.06
N GLY A 308 -8.01 1.97 10.49
CA GLY A 308 -9.29 1.66 11.09
C GLY A 308 -10.47 1.98 10.19
N ASN A 309 -11.66 2.00 10.80
CA ASN A 309 -12.88 2.39 10.13
C ASN A 309 -13.84 3.03 11.13
N GLU A 310 -14.61 4.02 10.69
CA GLU A 310 -15.58 4.71 11.55
C GLU A 310 -16.81 3.86 11.91
N GLU A 311 -17.20 2.91 11.04
CA GLU A 311 -18.39 2.08 11.23
C GLU A 311 -18.24 1.12 12.41
N ASN A 312 -17.02 0.60 12.61
CA ASN A 312 -16.62 -0.18 13.76
C ASN A 312 -15.43 0.59 14.36
N PRO A 313 -15.66 1.48 15.34
CA PRO A 313 -14.68 2.43 15.86
C PRO A 313 -13.54 1.66 16.51
N ALA A 314 -12.62 1.16 15.69
CA ALA A 314 -11.60 0.20 16.02
C ALA A 314 -10.40 0.52 15.14
N TRP A 315 -9.41 1.13 15.78
CA TRP A 315 -8.22 1.65 15.13
C TRP A 315 -7.00 0.96 15.73
N ILE A 316 -6.07 0.54 14.87
CA ILE A 316 -4.81 -0.08 15.27
C ILE A 316 -3.65 0.75 14.77
N PRO A 317 -2.49 0.73 15.45
CA PRO A 317 -1.29 1.33 14.90
C PRO A 317 -0.97 0.77 13.50
N SER A 318 -0.55 1.62 12.58
CA SER A 318 -0.28 1.25 11.18
C SER A 318 0.73 0.08 11.06
N TRP A 319 1.78 0.10 11.88
CA TRP A 319 2.80 -0.97 11.95
C TRP A 319 2.24 -2.32 12.42
N ALA A 320 1.09 -2.34 13.09
CA ALA A 320 0.45 -3.55 13.59
C ALA A 320 -0.47 -4.21 12.55
N PHE A 321 -0.61 -3.61 11.37
CA PHE A 321 -1.49 -4.11 10.32
C PHE A 321 -1.18 -5.55 9.91
N GLY A 322 -2.25 -6.35 9.86
CA GLY A 322 -2.17 -7.77 9.50
C GLY A 322 -1.76 -8.71 10.63
N ARG A 323 -1.48 -8.21 11.84
CA ARG A 323 -1.40 -9.05 13.05
C ARG A 323 -2.80 -9.50 13.50
N LYS A 324 -2.88 -10.64 14.16
CA LYS A 324 -4.09 -11.09 14.88
C LYS A 324 -4.26 -10.39 16.22
N PHE A 325 -5.52 -10.08 16.53
CA PHE A 325 -5.94 -9.46 17.78
C PHE A 325 -6.98 -10.33 18.50
N GLU A 326 -6.92 -10.34 19.82
CA GLU A 326 -7.91 -10.96 20.70
C GLU A 326 -8.20 -9.98 21.86
N PHE A 327 -9.48 -9.73 22.15
CA PHE A 327 -9.91 -8.75 23.18
C PHE A 327 -9.19 -7.39 23.09
N GLY A 328 -8.96 -6.92 21.86
CA GLY A 328 -8.33 -5.62 21.59
C GLY A 328 -6.81 -5.59 21.78
N LYS A 329 -6.13 -6.74 21.94
CA LYS A 329 -4.67 -6.83 22.06
C LYS A 329 -4.10 -7.78 21.01
N ASN A 330 -2.92 -7.50 20.47
CA ASN A 330 -2.29 -8.43 19.54
C ASN A 330 -1.85 -9.72 20.26
N ILE A 331 -2.09 -10.86 19.62
CA ILE A 331 -1.71 -12.19 20.13
C ILE A 331 -0.51 -12.79 19.38
N GLU A 332 -0.06 -12.11 18.34
CA GLU A 332 1.10 -12.48 17.55
C GLU A 332 1.96 -11.26 17.25
N ARG A 333 3.23 -11.52 16.97
CA ARG A 333 4.22 -10.51 16.62
C ARG A 333 4.80 -10.89 15.25
N PHE A 334 4.37 -10.15 14.24
CA PHE A 334 4.89 -10.24 12.89
C PHE A 334 5.35 -8.86 12.44
N PRO A 335 6.34 -8.80 11.52
CA PRO A 335 6.69 -7.58 10.83
C PRO A 335 5.46 -6.88 10.25
N GLU A 336 5.52 -5.55 10.16
CA GLU A 336 4.51 -4.80 9.42
C GLU A 336 4.34 -5.39 8.02
N GLN A 337 3.10 -5.67 7.66
CA GLN A 337 2.81 -6.11 6.31
C GLN A 337 2.90 -4.92 5.37
N LYS A 338 3.67 -5.10 4.29
CA LYS A 338 3.75 -4.10 3.23
C LYS A 338 2.33 -3.73 2.80
N GLU A 339 2.07 -2.43 2.68
CA GLU A 339 0.79 -1.83 2.24
C GLU A 339 0.53 -2.07 0.74
N ILE A 340 0.69 -3.32 0.34
CA ILE A 340 0.12 -3.89 -0.86
C ILE A 340 -1.36 -4.21 -0.62
N ARG A 341 -1.71 -4.45 0.64
CA ARG A 341 -3.09 -4.61 1.11
C ARG A 341 -3.65 -3.27 1.57
N GLY A 342 -4.29 -2.55 0.65
CA GLY A 342 -4.94 -1.27 0.92
C GLY A 342 -5.31 -0.52 -0.36
N ILE A 343 -4.55 -0.74 -1.44
CA ILE A 343 -4.89 -0.30 -2.81
C ILE A 343 -5.94 -1.22 -3.47
N GLU A 344 -6.56 -2.10 -2.67
CA GLU A 344 -7.19 -3.37 -3.03
C GLU A 344 -8.49 -3.29 -3.87
N LYS A 345 -9.03 -2.11 -4.24
CA LYS A 345 -10.35 -2.03 -4.90
C LYS A 345 -10.57 -0.96 -5.98
N LEU A 346 -9.74 -0.94 -7.02
CA LEU A 346 -10.01 -0.06 -8.18
C LEU A 346 -9.56 -0.61 -9.51
N LEU A 347 -9.88 -1.87 -9.74
CA LEU A 347 -10.19 -2.28 -11.10
C LEU A 347 -11.61 -1.77 -11.41
N PRO A 348 -11.80 -0.77 -12.30
CA PRO A 348 -13.13 -0.50 -12.82
C PRO A 348 -13.65 -1.76 -13.50
N ASN A 349 -14.95 -2.04 -13.34
CA ASN A 349 -15.60 -3.09 -14.13
C ASN A 349 -15.42 -2.78 -15.62
N GLY A 350 -14.73 -3.67 -16.31
CA GLY A 350 -14.43 -3.54 -17.73
C GLY A 350 -13.60 -4.73 -18.22
N LYS A 351 -13.67 -4.97 -19.54
CA LYS A 351 -13.16 -6.12 -20.31
C LYS A 351 -11.77 -6.65 -19.93
N PHE A 352 -10.93 -5.86 -19.26
CA PHE A 352 -9.60 -6.26 -18.78
C PHE A 352 -9.64 -7.35 -17.70
N LYS A 353 -10.72 -7.42 -16.90
CA LYS A 353 -10.94 -8.53 -15.95
C LYS A 353 -11.28 -9.84 -16.67
N ASP A 354 -12.06 -9.75 -17.74
CA ASP A 354 -12.46 -10.91 -18.54
C ASP A 354 -11.29 -11.41 -19.41
N GLU A 355 -10.39 -10.54 -19.86
CA GLU A 355 -9.15 -10.93 -20.56
C GLU A 355 -8.14 -11.61 -19.61
N LEU A 356 -7.99 -11.15 -18.37
CA LEU A 356 -7.14 -11.80 -17.35
C LEU A 356 -7.74 -13.12 -16.83
N ILE A 357 -9.08 -13.20 -16.71
CA ILE A 357 -9.78 -14.44 -16.40
C ILE A 357 -9.69 -15.41 -17.56
N ASN A 358 -9.82 -14.97 -18.82
CA ASN A 358 -9.64 -15.84 -19.98
C ASN A 358 -8.20 -16.34 -20.12
N LEU A 359 -7.18 -15.53 -19.82
CA LEU A 359 -5.78 -16.00 -19.79
C LEU A 359 -5.51 -16.99 -18.64
N TYR A 360 -6.15 -16.79 -17.49
CA TYR A 360 -6.09 -17.73 -16.37
C TYR A 360 -6.87 -19.02 -16.65
N ASP A 361 -8.05 -18.91 -17.26
CA ASP A 361 -8.92 -20.04 -17.60
C ASP A 361 -8.38 -20.85 -18.80
N GLU A 362 -7.76 -20.22 -19.82
CA GLU A 362 -7.01 -20.92 -20.88
C GLU A 362 -5.78 -21.65 -20.33
N ALA A 363 -5.11 -21.07 -19.32
CA ALA A 363 -4.03 -21.73 -18.60
C ALA A 363 -4.54 -22.92 -17.76
N MET A 364 -5.74 -22.81 -17.17
CA MET A 364 -6.37 -23.87 -16.38
C MET A 364 -7.04 -24.96 -17.23
N GLU A 365 -7.56 -24.66 -18.43
CA GLU A 365 -8.11 -25.64 -19.40
C GLU A 365 -7.01 -26.52 -20.00
N LYS A 366 -5.81 -25.95 -20.26
CA LYS A 366 -4.63 -26.74 -20.67
C LYS A 366 -4.10 -27.66 -19.56
N ILE A 367 -4.40 -27.36 -18.30
CA ILE A 367 -4.10 -28.23 -17.14
C ILE A 367 -5.19 -29.31 -16.94
N GLY A 368 -6.37 -29.14 -17.55
CA GLY A 368 -7.52 -30.04 -17.43
C GLY A 368 -7.60 -31.21 -18.43
N THR A 369 -6.71 -31.32 -19.42
CA THR A 369 -6.78 -32.34 -20.50
C THR A 369 -5.68 -33.40 -20.47
N GLN A 370 -5.22 -33.80 -19.28
CA GLN A 370 -4.37 -35.00 -19.11
C GLN A 370 -4.88 -35.98 -18.03
N ASN A 371 -6.19 -36.08 -17.83
CA ASN A 371 -6.78 -37.15 -16.99
C ASN A 371 -8.05 -37.81 -17.56
N GLN A 372 -8.21 -37.84 -18.89
CA GLN A 372 -9.10 -38.79 -19.57
C GLN A 372 -8.57 -39.14 -20.97
N GLN A 373 -7.54 -39.99 -21.03
CA GLN A 373 -7.42 -41.16 -21.94
C GLN A 373 -6.13 -41.93 -21.64
#